data_AF-A0A6M4HBL9-F1
#
_entry.id   AF-A0A6M4HBL9-F1
#
_cell.length_a   1.000
_cell.length_b   1.000
_cell.length_c   1.000
_cell.angle_alpha   90.00
_cell.angle_beta   90.00
_cell.angle_gamma   90.00
#
_symmetry.space_group_name_H-M   'P 1'
#
loop_
_entity.id
_entity.type
_entity.pdbx_description
1 polymer ?
#
loop_
_entity_poly.entity_id
_entity_poly.type
_entity_poly.pdbx_seq_one_letter_code
_entity_poly.pdbx_strand_id
1 'polypeptide(L)'
;MPKRRITEHFTMDELVFSQTALRLGIDNTPTAETQRNLVLLARFLEDVRALLGDSPLVISSGYRSPALNQRIGGSLNSAHMSGLAADFTVPAAGTVLQVCRVIERSGLGFEQLIHEFGGWVHLAIPPAGRAASRRVNSIFAGTGYMAGIRPKPTPIE
;
A
#
# COMPACT_ATOMS: atom_id res chain seq x y z
N MET A 1 -3.35 -4.10 -24.89
CA MET A 1 -2.09 -3.33 -24.76
C MET A 1 -1.17 -4.08 -23.82
N PRO A 2 0.14 -4.21 -24.12
CA PRO A 2 1.09 -4.81 -23.18
C PRO A 2 1.19 -3.93 -21.92
N LYS A 3 1.16 -4.55 -20.74
CA LYS A 3 1.35 -3.82 -19.47
C LYS A 3 2.76 -3.22 -19.42
N ARG A 4 2.88 -1.96 -18.99
CA ARG A 4 4.19 -1.30 -18.85
C ARG A 4 4.87 -1.80 -17.58
N ARG A 5 5.76 -2.77 -17.72
CA ARG A 5 6.62 -3.27 -16.62
C ARG A 5 7.58 -2.17 -16.14
N ILE A 6 7.69 -2.00 -14.82
CA ILE A 6 8.55 -0.97 -14.19
C ILE A 6 9.60 -1.56 -13.26
N THR A 7 9.39 -2.77 -12.75
CA THR A 7 10.39 -3.62 -12.09
C THR A 7 10.20 -5.06 -12.53
N GLU A 8 10.93 -6.02 -11.97
CA GLU A 8 10.81 -7.42 -12.36
C GLU A 8 9.39 -7.96 -12.17
N HIS A 9 8.76 -7.67 -11.04
CA HIS A 9 7.44 -8.22 -10.68
C HIS A 9 6.30 -7.22 -10.78
N PHE A 10 6.60 -5.92 -10.90
CA PHE A 10 5.57 -4.88 -10.89
C PHE A 10 5.42 -4.10 -12.21
N THR A 11 4.19 -3.70 -12.50
CA THR A 11 3.77 -2.93 -13.67
C THR A 11 3.13 -1.60 -13.27
N MET A 12 3.25 -0.58 -14.13
CA MET A 12 2.54 0.69 -13.91
C MET A 12 1.03 0.48 -13.88
N ASP A 13 0.51 -0.33 -14.78
CA ASP A 13 -0.92 -0.60 -14.91
C ASP A 13 -1.52 -1.16 -13.62
N GLU A 14 -0.87 -2.10 -12.94
CA GLU A 14 -1.43 -2.67 -11.70
C GLU A 14 -1.40 -1.69 -10.53
N LEU A 15 -0.39 -0.81 -10.46
CA LEU A 15 -0.30 0.20 -9.41
C LEU A 15 -1.27 1.36 -9.65
N VAL A 16 -1.74 1.55 -10.87
CA VAL A 16 -2.73 2.59 -11.23
C VAL A 16 -4.15 2.03 -11.29
N PHE A 17 -4.31 0.72 -11.42
CA PHE A 17 -5.61 0.09 -11.58
C PHE A 17 -6.54 0.35 -10.39
N SER A 18 -7.81 0.64 -10.70
CA SER A 18 -8.87 0.79 -9.70
C SER A 18 -10.20 0.38 -10.30
N GLN A 19 -10.81 -0.66 -9.76
CA GLN A 19 -12.15 -1.10 -10.18
C GLN A 19 -13.20 0.00 -9.95
N THR A 20 -13.07 0.77 -8.86
CA THR A 20 -13.96 1.89 -8.56
C THR A 20 -13.81 3.00 -9.60
N ALA A 21 -12.58 3.31 -10.03
CA ALA A 21 -12.36 4.32 -11.07
C ALA A 21 -13.01 3.90 -12.38
N LEU A 22 -12.81 2.65 -12.81
CA LEU A 22 -13.44 2.10 -14.02
C LEU A 22 -14.96 2.13 -13.94
N ARG A 23 -15.54 1.64 -12.84
CA ARG A 23 -16.99 1.59 -12.65
C ARG A 23 -17.64 2.97 -12.64
N LEU A 24 -16.93 3.99 -12.18
CA LEU A 24 -17.44 5.35 -12.03
C LEU A 24 -16.95 6.31 -13.13
N GLY A 25 -16.18 5.83 -14.10
CA GLY A 25 -15.59 6.68 -15.14
C GLY A 25 -14.65 7.76 -14.61
N ILE A 26 -13.97 7.51 -13.48
CA ILE A 26 -13.02 8.46 -12.90
C ILE A 26 -11.67 8.29 -13.59
N ASP A 27 -11.10 9.40 -14.07
CA ASP A 27 -9.72 9.41 -14.54
C ASP A 27 -8.75 9.21 -13.36
N ASN A 28 -7.99 8.11 -13.43
CA ASN A 28 -6.95 7.75 -12.46
C ASN A 28 -5.55 7.85 -13.07
N THR A 29 -5.36 8.67 -14.11
CA THR A 29 -4.07 8.83 -14.78
C THR A 29 -3.07 9.57 -13.89
N PRO A 30 -1.90 8.99 -13.56
CA PRO A 30 -0.88 9.64 -12.73
C PRO A 30 -0.10 10.71 -13.51
N THR A 31 0.25 11.80 -12.83
CA THR A 31 1.20 12.79 -13.36
C THR A 31 2.59 12.18 -13.58
N ALA A 32 3.47 12.86 -14.33
CA ALA A 32 4.84 12.40 -14.52
C ALA A 32 5.62 12.27 -13.19
N GLU A 33 5.33 13.13 -12.20
CA GLU A 33 5.92 13.04 -10.87
C GLU A 33 5.42 11.82 -10.10
N THR A 34 4.10 11.62 -10.09
CA THR A 34 3.48 10.43 -9.49
C THR A 34 4.02 9.14 -10.13
N GLN A 35 4.23 9.11 -11.45
CA GLN A 35 4.83 7.96 -12.13
C GLN A 35 6.24 7.67 -11.64
N ARG A 36 7.07 8.70 -11.38
CA ARG A 36 8.41 8.51 -10.79
C ARG A 36 8.31 7.93 -9.38
N ASN A 37 7.37 8.43 -8.57
CA ASN A 37 7.13 7.91 -7.23
C ASN A 37 6.67 6.44 -7.25
N LEU A 38 5.82 6.06 -8.21
CA LEU A 38 5.38 4.68 -8.39
C LEU A 38 6.54 3.74 -8.76
N VAL A 39 7.54 4.21 -9.50
CA VAL A 39 8.77 3.44 -9.75
C VAL A 39 9.59 3.24 -8.47
N LEU A 40 9.68 4.25 -7.61
CA LEU A 40 10.34 4.12 -6.31
C LEU A 40 9.58 3.14 -5.40
N LEU A 41 8.26 3.26 -5.36
CA LEU A 41 7.38 2.35 -4.62
C LEU A 41 7.55 0.91 -5.12
N ALA A 42 7.52 0.70 -6.44
CA ALA A 42 7.69 -0.63 -7.03
C ALA A 42 9.02 -1.28 -6.62
N ARG A 43 10.13 -0.54 -6.63
CA ARG A 43 11.43 -1.04 -6.15
C ARG A 43 11.38 -1.45 -4.68
N PHE A 44 10.76 -0.63 -3.84
CA PHE A 44 10.59 -0.97 -2.43
C PHE A 44 9.70 -2.20 -2.23
N LEU A 45 8.68 -2.40 -3.08
CA LEU A 45 7.83 -3.60 -3.05
C LEU A 45 8.60 -4.86 -3.48
N GLU A 46 9.63 -4.76 -4.32
CA GLU A 46 10.55 -5.88 -4.58
C GLU A 46 11.32 -6.27 -3.31
N ASP A 47 11.80 -5.30 -2.53
CA ASP A 47 12.48 -5.58 -1.26
C ASP A 47 11.53 -6.26 -0.26
N VAL A 48 10.26 -5.83 -0.22
CA VAL A 48 9.21 -6.48 0.58
C VAL A 48 8.93 -7.90 0.09
N ARG A 49 8.87 -8.11 -1.23
CA ARG A 49 8.69 -9.44 -1.83
C ARG A 49 9.83 -10.37 -1.41
N ALA A 50 11.08 -9.93 -1.52
CA ALA A 50 12.26 -10.70 -1.11
C ALA A 50 12.24 -11.01 0.40
N LEU A 51 11.90 -10.03 1.24
CA LEU A 51 11.75 -10.22 2.69
C LEU A 51 10.72 -11.32 3.04
N LEU A 52 9.68 -11.47 2.22
CA LEU A 52 8.60 -12.44 2.41
C LEU A 52 8.86 -13.76 1.65
N GLY A 53 10.13 -14.08 1.39
CA GLY A 53 10.53 -15.33 0.74
C GLY A 53 10.09 -15.39 -0.73
N ASP A 54 10.23 -14.27 -1.45
CA ASP A 54 9.87 -14.14 -2.86
C ASP A 54 8.38 -14.37 -3.17
N SER A 55 7.52 -14.20 -2.16
CA SER A 55 6.07 -14.40 -2.27
C SER A 55 5.37 -13.27 -3.03
N PRO A 56 4.54 -13.56 -4.06
CA PRO A 56 3.85 -12.53 -4.84
C PRO A 56 2.95 -11.62 -3.99
N LEU A 57 3.11 -10.30 -4.16
CA LEU A 57 2.21 -9.30 -3.57
C LEU A 57 0.98 -9.12 -4.47
N VAL A 58 -0.20 -9.32 -3.90
CA VAL A 58 -1.48 -9.03 -4.56
C VAL A 58 -1.86 -7.58 -4.25
N ILE A 59 -1.54 -6.67 -5.17
CA ILE A 59 -1.86 -5.25 -5.06
C ILE A 59 -3.37 -5.05 -5.25
N SER A 60 -4.05 -4.49 -4.24
CA SER A 60 -5.45 -4.09 -4.34
C SER A 60 -5.60 -2.60 -4.64
N SER A 61 -4.60 -1.78 -4.28
CA SER A 61 -4.60 -0.34 -4.59
C SER A 61 -3.19 0.25 -4.56
N GLY A 62 -2.83 1.03 -5.57
CA GLY A 62 -1.61 1.86 -5.58
C GLY A 62 -1.96 3.34 -5.66
N TYR A 63 -1.71 4.00 -6.79
CA TYR A 63 -2.08 5.39 -7.01
C TYR A 63 -3.61 5.63 -6.97
N ARG A 64 -3.99 6.75 -6.34
CA ARG A 64 -5.35 7.28 -6.36
C ARG A 64 -5.33 8.75 -6.75
N SER A 65 -6.01 9.13 -7.83
CA SER A 65 -6.23 10.52 -8.16
C SER A 65 -7.03 11.22 -7.05
N PRO A 66 -6.95 12.55 -6.90
CA PRO A 66 -7.71 13.28 -5.89
C PRO A 66 -9.21 12.95 -5.93
N ALA A 67 -9.78 12.87 -7.14
CA ALA A 67 -11.18 12.52 -7.35
C ALA A 67 -11.50 11.09 -6.88
N LEU A 68 -10.64 10.11 -7.23
CA LEU A 68 -10.82 8.74 -6.76
C LEU A 68 -10.68 8.64 -5.23
N ASN A 69 -9.64 9.24 -4.66
CA ASN A 69 -9.37 9.20 -3.23
C ASN A 69 -10.54 9.80 -2.44
N GLN A 70 -11.06 10.96 -2.86
CA GLN A 70 -12.26 11.56 -2.26
C GLN A 70 -13.46 10.63 -2.37
N ARG A 71 -13.70 10.03 -3.55
CA ARG A 71 -14.87 9.18 -3.80
C ARG A 71 -14.92 7.93 -2.92
N ILE A 72 -13.77 7.39 -2.54
CA ILE A 72 -13.66 6.21 -1.67
C ILE A 72 -13.48 6.58 -0.19
N GLY A 73 -13.52 7.87 0.17
CA GLY A 73 -13.37 8.33 1.54
C GLY A 73 -11.94 8.31 2.08
N GLY A 74 -10.94 8.38 1.19
CA GLY A 74 -9.54 8.48 1.57
C GLY A 74 -9.19 9.82 2.24
N SER A 75 -8.15 9.82 3.06
CA SER A 75 -7.63 11.04 3.69
C SER A 75 -7.12 12.06 2.67
N LEU A 76 -7.28 13.35 2.96
CA LEU A 76 -6.76 14.46 2.12
C LEU A 76 -5.23 14.42 1.96
N ASN A 77 -4.53 13.86 2.94
CA ASN A 77 -3.06 13.73 2.94
C ASN A 77 -2.60 12.30 2.64
N SER A 78 -3.40 11.53 1.91
CA SER A 78 -3.13 10.13 1.57
C SER A 78 -1.89 9.98 0.68
N ALA A 79 -0.95 9.13 1.08
CA ALA A 79 0.26 8.84 0.30
C ALA A 79 -0.04 8.14 -1.05
N HIS A 80 -1.22 7.53 -1.20
CA HIS A 80 -1.69 7.01 -2.48
C HIS A 80 -1.82 8.12 -3.53
N MET A 81 -2.19 9.33 -3.13
CA MET A 81 -2.33 10.47 -4.05
C MET A 81 -1.00 10.95 -4.62
N SER A 82 0.10 10.65 -3.94
CA SER A 82 1.45 10.95 -4.42
C SER A 82 2.12 9.76 -5.09
N GLY A 83 1.45 8.59 -5.19
CA GLY A 83 2.04 7.37 -5.73
C GLY A 83 3.12 6.75 -4.84
N LEU A 84 3.05 7.01 -3.53
CA LEU A 84 4.04 6.57 -2.54
C LEU A 84 3.48 5.51 -1.58
N ALA A 85 2.29 4.96 -1.85
CA ALA A 85 1.69 3.91 -1.03
C ALA A 85 1.00 2.83 -1.86
N ALA A 86 0.98 1.63 -1.30
CA ALA A 86 0.23 0.50 -1.81
C ALA A 86 -0.50 -0.23 -0.69
N ASP A 87 -1.68 -0.73 -1.03
CA ASP A 87 -2.46 -1.68 -0.26
C ASP A 87 -2.34 -3.06 -0.91
N PHE A 88 -1.99 -4.07 -0.13
CA PHE A 88 -1.77 -5.42 -0.65
C PHE A 88 -2.00 -6.53 0.37
N THR A 89 -2.09 -7.75 -0.16
CA THR A 89 -2.03 -9.00 0.63
C THR A 89 -0.96 -9.91 0.06
N VAL A 90 -0.48 -10.86 0.86
CA VAL A 90 0.52 -11.84 0.43
C VAL A 90 0.07 -13.24 0.88
N PRO A 91 -0.94 -13.84 0.23
CA PRO A 91 -1.56 -15.08 0.70
C PRO A 91 -0.57 -16.24 0.89
N ALA A 92 0.49 -16.29 0.08
CA ALA A 92 1.54 -17.29 0.16
C ALA A 92 2.47 -17.13 1.38
N ALA A 93 2.58 -15.92 1.96
CA ALA A 93 3.45 -15.62 3.10
C ALA A 93 2.71 -15.63 4.45
N GLY A 94 1.38 -15.74 4.44
CA GLY A 94 0.55 -15.86 5.63
C GLY A 94 -0.52 -14.80 5.78
N THR A 95 -1.07 -14.68 6.99
CA THR A 95 -2.11 -13.70 7.32
C THR A 95 -1.56 -12.27 7.25
N VAL A 96 -2.44 -11.29 7.03
CA VAL A 96 -2.09 -9.85 7.02
C VAL A 96 -1.34 -9.45 8.30
N LEU A 97 -1.79 -9.95 9.46
CA LEU A 97 -1.15 -9.73 10.74
C LEU A 97 0.31 -10.23 10.76
N GLN A 98 0.55 -11.44 10.25
CA GLN A 98 1.89 -12.02 10.17
C GLN A 98 2.79 -11.22 9.22
N VAL A 99 2.28 -10.85 8.04
CA VAL A 99 3.01 -10.05 7.05
C VAL A 99 3.40 -8.69 7.63
N CYS A 100 2.46 -7.95 8.23
CA CYS A 100 2.75 -6.68 8.90
C CYS A 100 3.84 -6.83 9.96
N ARG A 101 3.77 -7.88 10.80
CA ARG A 101 4.78 -8.16 11.83
C ARG A 101 6.16 -8.47 11.27
N VAL A 102 6.25 -9.13 10.12
CA VAL A 102 7.53 -9.37 9.44
C VAL A 102 8.12 -8.06 8.92
N ILE A 103 7.30 -7.22 8.26
CA ILE A 103 7.74 -5.92 7.75
C ILE A 103 8.15 -4.99 8.91
N GLU A 104 7.37 -4.94 9.99
CA GLU A 104 7.66 -4.15 11.20
C GLU A 104 9.02 -4.49 11.79
N ARG A 105 9.36 -5.80 11.89
CA ARG A 105 10.65 -6.26 12.43
C ARG A 105 11.81 -6.14 11.46
N SER A 106 11.56 -5.83 10.19
CA SER A 106 12.60 -5.66 9.18
C SER A 106 13.33 -4.32 9.32
N GLY A 107 14.50 -4.24 8.69
CA GLY A 107 15.26 -2.99 8.53
C GLY A 107 14.75 -2.05 7.43
N LEU A 108 13.63 -2.36 6.76
CA LEU A 108 13.16 -1.58 5.60
C LEU A 108 12.74 -0.16 5.97
N GLY A 109 13.21 0.84 5.21
CA GLY A 109 12.92 2.26 5.46
C GLY A 109 11.55 2.73 4.97
N PHE A 110 10.45 2.24 5.55
CA PHE A 110 9.10 2.73 5.23
C PHE A 110 8.70 4.00 6.00
N GLU A 111 7.79 4.80 5.44
CA GLU A 111 7.21 5.97 6.11
C GLU A 111 6.05 5.58 7.02
N GLN A 112 5.18 4.67 6.55
CA GLN A 112 4.02 4.20 7.30
C GLN A 112 3.69 2.75 6.96
N LEU A 113 3.40 1.94 7.98
CA LEU A 113 2.89 0.58 7.88
C LEU A 113 1.60 0.50 8.71
N ILE A 114 0.51 0.02 8.12
CA ILE A 114 -0.78 -0.14 8.82
C ILE A 114 -1.34 -1.54 8.59
N HIS A 115 -1.68 -2.21 9.68
CA HIS A 115 -2.57 -3.37 9.64
C HIS A 115 -4.02 -2.85 9.54
N GLU A 116 -4.52 -2.74 8.32
CA GLU A 116 -5.73 -1.97 8.04
C GLU A 116 -6.95 -2.88 7.91
N PHE A 117 -7.92 -2.66 8.81
CA PHE A 117 -9.18 -3.39 9.00
C PHE A 117 -9.06 -4.92 9.16
N GLY A 118 -7.83 -5.42 9.31
CA GLY A 118 -7.49 -6.83 9.21
C GLY A 118 -7.61 -7.40 7.79
N GLY A 119 -7.79 -6.54 6.78
CA GLY A 119 -8.04 -6.94 5.40
C GLY A 119 -6.80 -6.87 4.50
N TRP A 120 -5.92 -5.89 4.72
CA TRP A 120 -4.71 -5.69 3.92
C TRP A 120 -3.60 -5.01 4.70
N VAL A 121 -2.41 -5.05 4.12
CA VAL A 121 -1.26 -4.26 4.53
C VAL A 121 -1.33 -2.94 3.77
N HIS A 122 -1.40 -1.82 4.47
CA HIS A 122 -1.10 -0.52 3.89
C HIS A 122 0.37 -0.19 4.15
N LEU A 123 1.10 0.17 3.09
CA LEU A 123 2.51 0.48 3.19
C LEU A 123 2.82 1.73 2.35
N ALA A 124 3.44 2.72 2.99
CA ALA A 124 3.89 3.95 2.36
C ALA A 124 5.41 4.13 2.51
N ILE A 125 6.05 4.69 1.49
CA ILE A 125 7.47 5.05 1.48
C ILE A 125 7.66 6.56 1.65
N PRO A 126 8.80 7.03 2.19
CA PRO A 126 9.07 8.45 2.28
C PRO A 126 9.27 9.04 0.87
N PRO A 127 8.92 10.32 0.65
CA PRO A 127 9.35 11.05 -0.55
C PRO A 127 10.87 10.97 -0.73
N ALA A 128 11.32 11.04 -1.98
CA ALA A 128 12.74 11.02 -2.30
C ALA A 128 13.52 12.09 -1.50
N GLY A 129 14.65 11.69 -0.91
CA GLY A 129 15.49 12.57 -0.10
C GLY A 129 15.03 12.78 1.35
N ARG A 130 13.88 12.22 1.75
CA ARG A 130 13.42 12.28 3.14
C ARG A 130 13.73 10.97 3.88
N ALA A 131 14.14 11.10 5.15
CA ALA A 131 14.33 9.96 6.04
C ALA A 131 12.99 9.27 6.35
N ALA A 132 13.03 7.94 6.42
CA ALA A 132 11.89 7.10 6.77
C ALA A 132 11.45 7.33 8.22
N SER A 133 10.17 7.64 8.43
CA SER A 133 9.63 7.86 9.79
C SER A 133 9.23 6.56 10.50
N ARG A 134 9.07 5.45 9.77
CA ARG A 134 8.67 4.11 10.27
C ARG A 134 7.47 4.13 11.22
N ARG A 135 6.43 4.90 10.88
CA ARG A 135 5.19 4.91 11.67
C ARG A 135 4.47 3.57 11.54
N VAL A 136 4.09 2.97 12.66
CA VAL A 136 3.43 1.66 12.67
C VAL A 136 2.11 1.74 13.41
N ASN A 137 1.04 1.35 12.73
CA ASN A 137 -0.31 1.45 13.27
C ASN A 137 -1.17 0.23 12.93
N SER A 138 -2.30 0.13 13.62
CA SER A 138 -3.43 -0.70 13.21
C SER A 138 -4.70 0.13 13.25
N ILE A 139 -5.67 -0.21 12.42
CA ILE A 139 -7.00 0.39 12.48
C ILE A 139 -8.04 -0.69 12.22
N PHE A 140 -9.10 -0.72 13.02
CA PHE A 140 -10.23 -1.63 12.85
C PHE A 140 -11.54 -0.85 12.92
N ALA A 141 -12.63 -1.51 12.51
CA ALA A 141 -13.95 -0.92 12.59
C ALA A 141 -14.23 -0.48 14.05
N GLY A 142 -14.51 0.81 14.24
CA GLY A 142 -14.85 1.39 15.55
C GLY A 142 -13.68 1.71 16.49
N THR A 143 -12.42 1.38 16.16
CA THR A 143 -11.29 1.57 17.11
C THR A 143 -10.53 2.89 16.96
N GLY A 144 -10.65 3.54 15.80
CA GLY A 144 -9.68 4.56 15.38
C GLY A 144 -8.26 3.97 15.16
N TYR A 145 -7.27 4.85 14.94
CA TYR A 145 -5.87 4.43 14.80
C TYR A 145 -5.26 4.03 16.15
N MET A 146 -4.61 2.87 16.16
CA MET A 146 -3.89 2.33 17.31
C MET A 146 -2.40 2.26 17.00
N ALA A 147 -1.54 2.47 18.00
CA ALA A 147 -0.10 2.33 17.84
C ALA A 147 0.33 0.84 17.78
N GLY A 148 1.23 0.54 16.84
CA GLY A 148 1.81 -0.79 16.61
C GLY A 148 0.91 -1.75 15.81
N ILE A 149 1.47 -2.92 15.46
CA ILE A 149 0.72 -4.00 14.79
C ILE A 149 -0.06 -4.84 15.83
N ARG A 150 -1.38 -4.70 15.81
CA ARG A 150 -2.32 -5.34 16.75
C ARG A 150 -3.13 -6.43 16.03
N PRO A 151 -3.52 -7.52 16.73
CA PRO A 151 -4.51 -8.44 16.19
C PRO A 151 -5.87 -7.74 16.03
N LYS A 152 -6.65 -8.15 15.03
CA LYS A 152 -8.03 -7.68 14.88
C LYS A 152 -8.84 -8.12 16.10
N PRO A 153 -9.56 -7.22 16.78
CA PRO A 153 -10.42 -7.60 17.89
C PRO A 153 -11.47 -8.61 17.43
N THR A 154 -11.68 -9.65 18.23
CA THR A 154 -12.82 -10.56 18.06
C THR A 154 -14.08 -9.79 18.47
N PRO A 155 -15.21 -9.92 17.73
CA PRO A 155 -16.48 -9.43 18.23
C PRO A 155 -16.75 -10.00 19.62
N ILE A 156 -17.16 -9.16 20.58
CA ILE A 156 -17.72 -9.65 21.83
C ILE A 156 -19.12 -10.16 21.47
N GLU A 157 -19.37 -11.45 21.72
CA GLU A 157 -20.70 -12.08 21.55
C GLU A 157 -21.77 -11.41 22.43
#